data_AF-A0AAV6YEQ5-F1
#
_entry.id   AF-A0AAV6YEQ5-F1
#
_cell.length_a   1.000
_cell.length_b   1.000
_cell.length_c   1.000
_cell.angle_alpha   90.00
_cell.angle_beta   90.00
_cell.angle_gamma   90.00
#
_symmetry.space_group_name_H-M   'P 1'
#
loop_
_entity.id
_entity.type
_entity.pdbx_description
1 polymer ?
#
loop_
_entity_poly.entity_id
_entity_poly.type
_entity_poly.pdbx_seq_one_letter_code
_entity_poly.pdbx_strand_id
1 'polypeptide(L)'
;VALCFSPVGNKLRVRSRKFPAVVNCTAIDWFHEWPQEALESVSLRFLQETENIEAPVKESISKFMAYVHTSVNEMSKSYLSNERRYNYTTPKSFLEQIKLYQNLLTKKRKELAAKMERLENGLEKLNSTSAQ
;
A
#
# COMPACT_ATOMS: atom_id res chain seq x y z
N VAL A 1 -16.39 -12.84 22.97
CA VAL A 1 -15.04 -12.27 23.21
C VAL A 1 -14.15 -12.68 22.05
N ALA A 2 -13.43 -11.76 21.42
CA ALA A 2 -12.44 -12.07 20.39
C ALA A 2 -11.04 -11.80 20.94
N LEU A 3 -10.10 -12.73 20.72
CA LEU A 3 -8.73 -12.62 21.18
C LEU A 3 -7.79 -12.59 19.98
N CYS A 4 -6.99 -11.54 19.85
CA CYS A 4 -6.03 -11.39 18.76
C CYS A 4 -4.62 -11.59 19.28
N PHE A 5 -3.92 -12.59 18.76
CA PHE A 5 -2.55 -12.90 19.14
C PHE A 5 -1.63 -12.85 17.93
N SER A 6 -0.42 -12.34 18.12
CA SER A 6 0.64 -12.55 17.14
C SER A 6 1.19 -13.97 17.28
N PRO A 7 1.30 -14.74 16.18
CA PRO A 7 1.95 -16.05 16.20
C PRO A 7 3.48 -15.93 16.31
N VAL A 8 4.04 -14.72 16.18
CA VAL A 8 5.49 -14.49 16.21
C VAL A 8 6.02 -14.60 17.64
N GLY A 9 7.06 -15.42 17.79
CA GLY A 9 7.76 -15.63 19.07
C GLY A 9 7.06 -16.63 20.00
N ASN A 10 7.54 -16.71 21.24
CA ASN A 10 7.13 -17.79 22.16
C ASN A 10 5.93 -17.44 23.06
N LYS A 11 5.45 -16.19 23.05
CA LYS A 11 4.43 -15.70 24.00
C LYS A 11 3.10 -16.42 23.86
N LEU A 12 2.62 -16.62 22.63
CA LEU A 12 1.37 -17.35 22.37
C LEU A 12 1.48 -18.78 22.91
N ARG A 13 2.53 -19.50 22.53
CA ARG A 13 2.80 -20.87 23.00
C ARG A 13 2.81 -20.99 24.52
N VAL A 14 3.50 -20.08 25.22
CA VAL A 14 3.58 -20.10 26.69
C VAL A 14 2.21 -19.83 27.32
N ARG A 15 1.41 -18.90 26.77
CA ARG A 15 0.06 -18.61 27.27
C ARG A 15 -0.92 -19.74 27.02
N SER A 16 -0.91 -20.35 25.84
CA SER A 16 -1.76 -21.50 25.51
C SER A 16 -1.50 -22.69 26.45
N ARG A 17 -0.25 -22.88 26.90
CA ARG A 17 0.09 -23.90 27.91
C ARG A 17 -0.40 -23.55 29.32
N LYS A 18 -0.37 -22.27 29.70
CA LYS A 18 -0.85 -21.80 31.00
C LYS A 18 -2.38 -21.79 31.11
N PHE A 19 -3.07 -21.60 30.00
CA PHE A 19 -4.53 -21.47 29.94
C PHE A 19 -5.13 -22.38 28.85
N PRO A 20 -5.36 -23.68 29.13
CA PRO A 20 -5.83 -24.66 28.15
C PRO A 20 -7.17 -24.31 27.49
N ALA A 21 -8.03 -23.56 28.18
CA ALA A 21 -9.31 -23.09 27.64
C ALA A 21 -9.15 -22.21 26.39
N VAL A 22 -7.99 -21.55 26.21
CA VAL A 22 -7.68 -20.77 25.00
C VAL A 22 -7.65 -21.65 23.76
N VAL A 23 -7.20 -22.91 23.87
CA VAL A 23 -7.13 -23.84 22.73
C VAL A 23 -8.38 -24.73 22.66
N ASN A 24 -8.91 -25.15 23.82
CA ASN A 24 -10.01 -26.12 23.87
C ASN A 24 -11.40 -25.50 23.69
N CYS A 25 -11.58 -24.22 24.03
CA CYS A 25 -12.89 -23.56 24.06
C CYS A 25 -12.98 -22.38 23.08
N THR A 26 -12.03 -22.23 22.14
CA THR A 26 -12.07 -21.17 21.13
C THR A 26 -11.92 -21.75 19.73
N ALA A 27 -12.56 -21.11 18.75
CA ALA A 27 -12.31 -21.38 17.35
C ALA A 27 -11.06 -20.59 16.93
N ILE A 28 -10.09 -21.27 16.34
CA ILE A 28 -8.84 -20.66 15.89
C ILE A 28 -8.99 -20.29 14.41
N ASP A 29 -8.80 -19.01 14.12
CA ASP A 29 -8.75 -18.48 12.76
C ASP A 29 -7.35 -17.95 12.46
N TRP A 30 -6.78 -18.37 11.33
CA TRP A 30 -5.42 -18.04 10.94
C TRP A 30 -5.39 -16.91 9.92
N PHE A 31 -4.70 -15.83 10.28
CA PHE A 31 -4.48 -14.71 9.38
C PHE A 31 -3.23 -14.97 8.55
N HIS A 32 -3.44 -15.34 7.29
CA HIS A 32 -2.38 -15.56 6.32
C HIS A 32 -1.93 -14.26 5.65
N GLU A 33 -0.72 -14.29 5.10
CA GLU A 33 -0.26 -13.27 4.17
C GLU A 33 -1.22 -13.18 2.98
N TRP A 34 -1.41 -11.97 2.45
CA TRP A 34 -2.29 -11.80 1.30
C TRP A 34 -1.66 -12.43 0.06
N PRO A 35 -2.37 -13.32 -0.65
CA PRO A 35 -1.91 -13.83 -1.93
C PRO A 35 -1.91 -12.71 -2.98
N GLN A 36 -1.23 -12.94 -4.10
CA GLN A 36 -1.08 -11.93 -5.15
C GLN A 36 -2.44 -11.45 -5.67
N GLU A 37 -3.40 -12.36 -5.85
CA GLU A 37 -4.74 -12.03 -6.31
C GLU A 37 -5.48 -11.12 -5.33
N ALA A 38 -5.27 -11.31 -4.02
CA ALA A 38 -5.84 -10.44 -3.00
C ALA A 38 -5.20 -9.05 -3.02
N LEU A 39 -3.87 -8.98 -3.19
CA LEU A 39 -3.16 -7.71 -3.34
C LEU A 39 -3.70 -6.94 -4.56
N GLU A 40 -3.80 -7.60 -5.71
CA GLU A 40 -4.34 -7.01 -6.95
C GLU A 40 -5.80 -6.56 -6.79
N SER A 41 -6.65 -7.38 -6.17
CA SER A 41 -8.05 -7.03 -5.93
C SER A 41 -8.18 -5.81 -5.00
N VAL A 42 -7.37 -5.76 -3.94
CA VAL A 42 -7.40 -4.66 -2.97
C VAL A 42 -6.88 -3.38 -3.63
N SER A 43 -5.70 -3.39 -4.25
CA SER A 43 -5.17 -2.19 -4.91
C SER A 43 -6.08 -1.69 -6.02
N LEU A 44 -6.68 -2.57 -6.81
CA LEU A 44 -7.62 -2.16 -7.85
C LEU A 44 -8.84 -1.46 -7.25
N ARG A 45 -9.40 -1.99 -6.15
CA ARG A 45 -10.53 -1.38 -5.46
C ARG A 45 -10.22 0.04 -4.97
N PHE A 46 -9.06 0.25 -4.36
CA PHE A 46 -8.65 1.59 -3.92
C PHE A 46 -8.34 2.53 -5.10
N LEU A 47 -7.76 2.02 -6.19
CA LEU A 47 -7.47 2.82 -7.39
C LEU A 47 -8.73 3.24 -8.15
N GLN A 48 -9.87 2.54 -7.97
CA GLN A 48 -11.16 2.98 -8.55
C GLN A 48 -11.53 4.38 -8.08
N GLU A 49 -11.28 4.71 -6.82
CA GLU A 49 -11.53 6.03 -6.20
C GLU A 49 -10.58 7.13 -6.72
N THR A 50 -9.51 6.76 -7.43
CA THR A 50 -8.53 7.73 -7.95
C THR A 50 -8.99 8.28 -9.29
N GLU A 51 -9.32 9.57 -9.32
CA GLU A 51 -9.78 10.26 -10.54
C GLU A 51 -8.65 10.48 -11.56
N ASN A 52 -9.04 10.77 -12.81
CA ASN A 52 -8.13 11.11 -13.91
C ASN A 52 -7.08 10.03 -14.23
N ILE A 53 -7.40 8.75 -14.05
CA ILE A 53 -6.60 7.62 -14.54
C ILE A 53 -7.53 6.72 -15.36
N GLU A 54 -7.11 6.34 -16.56
CA GLU A 54 -7.85 5.41 -17.41
C GLU A 54 -7.92 4.02 -16.77
N ALA A 55 -9.05 3.32 -16.95
CA ALA A 55 -9.27 1.98 -16.43
C ALA A 55 -8.14 0.97 -16.72
N PRO A 56 -7.63 0.82 -17.97
CA PRO A 56 -6.53 -0.13 -18.25
C PRO A 56 -5.23 0.22 -17.52
N VAL A 57 -4.98 1.51 -17.28
CA VAL A 57 -3.81 1.97 -16.53
C VAL A 57 -3.96 1.64 -15.04
N LYS A 58 -5.17 1.75 -14.48
CA LYS A 58 -5.45 1.34 -13.08
C LYS A 58 -5.18 -0.14 -12.85
N GLU A 59 -5.59 -1.00 -13.79
CA GLU A 59 -5.28 -2.44 -13.71
C GLU A 59 -3.77 -2.70 -13.75
N SER A 60 -3.06 -2.02 -14.63
CA SER A 60 -1.59 -2.14 -14.75
C SER A 60 -0.88 -1.68 -13.47
N ILE A 61 -1.32 -0.57 -12.88
CA ILE A 61 -0.80 -0.07 -11.59
C ILE A 61 -1.08 -1.08 -10.48
N SER A 62 -2.28 -1.67 -10.46
CA SER A 62 -2.68 -2.66 -9.46
C SER A 62 -1.76 -3.89 -9.47
N LYS A 63 -1.55 -4.48 -10.65
CA LYS A 63 -0.63 -5.60 -10.85
C LYS A 63 0.80 -5.26 -10.42
N PHE A 64 1.25 -4.05 -10.75
CA PHE A 64 2.57 -3.59 -10.35
C PHE A 64 2.71 -3.42 -8.83
N MET A 65 1.70 -2.85 -8.16
CA MET A 65 1.69 -2.70 -6.70
C MET A 65 1.80 -4.07 -6.01
N ALA A 66 1.00 -5.05 -6.46
CA ALA A 66 1.06 -6.42 -5.95
C ALA A 66 2.44 -7.06 -6.15
N TYR A 67 3.00 -6.96 -7.36
CA TYR A 67 4.34 -7.45 -7.68
C TYR A 67 5.41 -6.84 -6.77
N VAL A 68 5.41 -5.52 -6.58
CA VAL A 68 6.39 -4.83 -5.74
C VAL A 68 6.28 -5.30 -4.28
N HIS A 69 5.07 -5.46 -3.75
CA HIS A 69 4.88 -5.94 -2.39
C HIS A 69 5.48 -7.35 -2.20
N THR A 70 5.22 -8.26 -3.14
CA THR A 70 5.79 -9.62 -3.13
C THR A 70 7.31 -9.59 -3.22
N SER A 71 7.88 -8.75 -4.10
CA SER A 71 9.33 -8.59 -4.23
C SER A 71 9.98 -8.06 -2.93
N VAL A 72 9.33 -7.16 -2.20
CA VAL A 72 9.82 -6.70 -0.90
C VAL A 72 9.80 -7.83 0.13
N ASN A 73 8.81 -8.72 0.09
CA ASN A 73 8.76 -9.89 0.98
C ASN A 73 9.93 -10.85 0.70
N GLU A 74 10.23 -11.10 -0.57
CA GLU A 74 11.39 -11.90 -0.99
C GLU A 74 12.71 -11.28 -0.57
N MET A 75 12.86 -9.97 -0.81
CA MET A 75 14.05 -9.23 -0.38
C MET A 75 14.21 -9.23 1.14
N SER A 76 13.10 -9.16 1.89
CA SER A 76 13.14 -9.21 3.36
C SER A 76 13.64 -10.56 3.88
N LYS A 77 13.37 -11.67 3.17
CA LYS A 77 13.96 -12.99 3.47
C LYS A 77 15.47 -13.01 3.21
N SER A 78 15.92 -12.44 2.10
CA SER A 78 17.35 -12.31 1.80
C SER A 78 18.06 -11.42 2.84
N TYR A 79 17.42 -10.32 3.24
CA TYR A 79 17.94 -9.39 4.23
C TYR A 79 18.10 -10.07 5.60
N LEU A 80 17.13 -10.89 6.02
CA LEU A 80 17.24 -11.69 7.24
C LEU A 80 18.41 -12.69 7.17
N SER A 81 18.62 -13.33 6.03
CA SER A 81 19.72 -14.29 5.84
C SER A 81 21.08 -13.61 6.00
N ASN A 82 21.24 -12.43 5.39
CA ASN A 82 22.52 -11.73 5.32
C ASN A 82 22.81 -10.91 6.58
N GLU A 83 21.86 -10.10 7.02
CA GLU A 83 22.05 -9.10 8.09
C GLU A 83 21.53 -9.58 9.45
N ARG A 84 20.87 -10.74 9.50
CA ARG A 84 20.23 -11.30 10.72
C ARG A 84 19.21 -10.34 11.37
N ARG A 85 18.67 -9.41 10.58
CA ARG A 85 17.65 -8.44 10.99
C ARG A 85 16.34 -8.73 10.29
N TYR A 86 15.25 -8.72 11.06
CA TYR A 86 13.92 -8.89 10.51
C TYR A 86 13.39 -7.57 9.95
N ASN A 87 12.90 -7.62 8.72
CA ASN A 87 12.02 -6.60 8.16
C ASN A 87 10.65 -7.23 7.93
N TYR A 88 9.60 -6.66 8.54
CA TYR A 88 8.25 -7.20 8.45
C TYR A 88 7.41 -6.32 7.55
N THR A 89 6.90 -6.91 6.49
CA THR A 89 5.81 -6.36 5.68
C THR A 89 4.49 -6.87 6.24
N THR A 90 3.49 -6.00 6.24
CA THR A 90 2.13 -6.35 6.68
C THR A 90 1.13 -5.86 5.64
N PRO A 91 -0.10 -6.42 5.60
CA PRO A 91 -1.16 -5.85 4.77
C PRO A 91 -1.38 -4.35 5.00
N LYS A 92 -1.16 -3.86 6.24
CA LYS A 92 -1.19 -2.43 6.53
C LYS A 92 -0.13 -1.66 5.76
N SER A 93 1.10 -2.16 5.66
CA SER A 93 2.17 -1.55 4.87
C SER A 93 1.78 -1.41 3.39
N PHE A 94 1.06 -2.40 2.84
CA PHE A 94 0.52 -2.32 1.48
C PHE A 94 -0.55 -1.24 1.32
N LEU A 95 -1.47 -1.12 2.28
CA LEU A 95 -2.47 -0.04 2.28
C LEU A 95 -1.82 1.35 2.38
N GLU A 96 -0.76 1.49 3.18
CA GLU A 96 0.02 2.73 3.26
C GLU A 96 0.74 3.04 1.94
N GLN A 97 1.24 2.03 1.21
CA GLN A 97 1.81 2.21 -0.13
C GLN A 97 0.78 2.78 -1.12
N ILE A 98 -0.44 2.23 -1.13
CA ILE A 98 -1.54 2.71 -1.98
C ILE A 98 -1.89 4.16 -1.63
N LYS A 99 -2.07 4.45 -0.34
CA LYS A 99 -2.39 5.79 0.16
C LYS A 99 -1.30 6.80 -0.18
N LEU A 100 -0.04 6.42 -0.02
CA LEU A 100 1.11 7.25 -0.39
C LEU A 100 1.09 7.58 -1.88
N TYR A 101 0.82 6.59 -2.74
CA TYR A 101 0.71 6.79 -4.18
C TYR A 101 -0.39 7.81 -4.53
N GLN A 102 -1.60 7.65 -3.99
CA GLN A 102 -2.72 8.55 -4.24
C GLN A 102 -2.42 9.99 -3.78
N ASN A 103 -1.84 10.15 -2.59
CA ASN A 103 -1.45 11.45 -2.05
C ASN A 103 -0.39 12.13 -2.92
N LEU A 104 0.64 11.37 -3.32
CA LEU A 104 1.72 11.90 -4.15
C LEU A 104 1.21 12.31 -5.52
N LEU A 105 0.36 11.49 -6.15
CA LEU A 105 -0.24 11.80 -7.44
C LEU A 105 -1.06 13.10 -7.38
N THR A 106 -1.91 13.24 -6.37
CA THR A 106 -2.73 14.44 -6.15
C THR A 106 -1.86 15.67 -5.97
N LYS A 107 -0.82 15.57 -5.13
CA LYS A 107 0.13 16.66 -4.90
C LYS A 107 0.84 17.07 -6.19
N LYS A 108 1.36 16.12 -6.96
CA LYS A 108 2.07 16.39 -8.21
C LYS A 108 1.18 16.97 -9.30
N ARG A 109 -0.07 16.54 -9.40
CA ARG A 109 -1.05 17.13 -10.32
C ARG A 109 -1.35 18.58 -9.97
N LYS A 110 -1.57 18.89 -8.68
CA LYS A 110 -1.78 20.27 -8.22
C LYS A 110 -0.58 21.16 -8.51
N GLU A 111 0.64 20.67 -8.23
CA GLU A 111 1.88 21.39 -8.55
C GLU A 111 2.01 21.67 -10.06
N LEU A 112 1.61 20.73 -10.91
CA LEU A 112 1.69 20.87 -12.37
C LEU A 112 0.61 21.81 -12.91
N ALA A 113 -0.63 21.70 -12.44
CA ALA A 113 -1.72 22.59 -12.82
C ALA A 113 -1.40 24.06 -12.49
N ALA A 114 -0.87 24.33 -11.29
CA ALA A 114 -0.46 25.67 -10.90
C ALA A 114 0.66 26.25 -11.79
N LYS A 115 1.59 25.38 -12.28
CA LYS A 115 2.63 25.80 -13.23
C LYS A 115 2.07 26.11 -14.61
N MET A 116 1.10 25.31 -15.07
CA MET A 116 0.42 25.55 -16.35
C MET A 116 -0.37 26.86 -16.32
N GLU A 117 -1.17 27.09 -15.28
CA GLU A 117 -1.95 28.33 -15.10
C GLU A 117 -1.02 29.56 -15.05
N ARG A 118 0.11 29.46 -14.33
CA ARG A 118 1.09 30.55 -14.29
C ARG A 118 1.68 30.84 -15.67
N LEU A 119 1.95 29.81 -16.47
CA LEU A 119 2.48 29.96 -17.83
C LEU A 119 1.45 30.60 -18.75
N GLU A 120 0.20 30.13 -18.71
CA GLU A 120 -0.92 30.64 -19.51
C GLU A 120 -1.18 32.12 -19.23
N ASN A 121 -1.28 32.50 -17.94
CA ASN A 121 -1.39 33.89 -17.52
C ASN A 121 -0.20 34.76 -17.97
N GLY A 122 0.99 34.16 -18.08
CA GLY A 122 2.19 34.85 -18.58
C GLY A 122 2.10 35.11 -20.10
N LEU A 123 1.66 34.11 -20.87
CA LEU A 123 1.50 34.21 -22.31
C LEU A 123 0.38 35.19 -22.69
N GLU A 124 -0.74 35.19 -21.95
CA GLU A 124 -1.85 36.11 -22.18
C GLU A 124 -1.43 37.58 -22.03
N LYS A 125 -0.66 37.89 -20.98
CA LYS A 125 -0.11 39.24 -20.76
C LYS A 125 0.88 39.68 -21.85
N LEU A 126 1.69 38.75 -22.36
CA LEU A 126 2.61 39.05 -23.47
C LEU A 126 1.84 39.37 -24.75
N ASN A 127 0.79 38.59 -25.06
CA ASN A 127 -0.06 38.83 -26.22
C ASN A 127 -0.82 40.15 -26.10
N SER A 128 -1.37 40.48 -24.92
CA SER A 128 -2.09 41.75 -24.74
C SER A 128 -1.18 42.97 -24.90
N THR A 129 0.08 42.87 -24.48
CA THR A 129 1.07 43.95 -24.63
C THR A 129 1.55 44.08 -26.07
N SER A 130 1.67 42.96 -26.81
CA SER A 130 2.06 42.99 -28.23
C SER A 130 0.96 43.48 -29.16
N ALA A 131 -0.31 43.45 -28.73
CA ALA A 131 -1.46 43.91 -29.49
C ALA A 131 -1.82 45.39 -29.23
N GLN A 132 -1.20 46.03 -28.24
CA GLN A 132 -1.26 47.48 -27.97
C GLN A 132 -0.18 48.22 -28.76
#